data_AF-A0A7Z9S1N6-F1
#
_entry.id   AF-A0A7Z9S1N6-F1
#
_cell.length_a   1.000
_cell.length_b   1.000
_cell.length_c   1.000
_cell.angle_alpha   90.00
_cell.angle_beta   90.00
_cell.angle_gamma   90.00
#
_symmetry.space_group_name_H-M   'P 1'
#
loop_
_entity.id
_entity.type
_entity.pdbx_description
1 polymer ?
#
loop_
_entity_poly.entity_id
_entity_poly.type
_entity_poly.pdbx_seq_one_letter_code
_entity_poly.pdbx_strand_id
1 'polypeptide(L)'
;TLPVITLIDTPGAYPGVDAEARGQAEAIARSIETCVGLRVPIVSVIIGEGGSGGAMALAAANTILMQEHAIYSVISPEGCASILWRDSEKNEDAANALKLTADDLLELGVIDKIISEPIGGAHRNKQAAIATVGTTIEDALAELSGIDGSILKTRRREKFLEMGSKGLS
;
A
#
# COMPACT_ATOMS: atom_id res chain seq x y z
N THR A 1 11.00 -20.03 8.69
CA THR A 1 10.45 -19.60 7.39
C THR A 1 11.00 -18.22 7.08
N LEU A 2 11.23 -17.87 5.81
CA LEU A 2 11.72 -16.54 5.44
C LEU A 2 10.50 -15.64 5.19
N PRO A 3 10.31 -14.52 5.92
CA PRO A 3 9.23 -13.58 5.67
C PRO A 3 9.47 -12.78 4.39
N VAL A 4 8.40 -12.17 3.85
CA VAL A 4 8.47 -11.25 2.72
C VAL A 4 8.22 -9.84 3.21
N ILE A 5 9.09 -8.91 2.85
CA ILE A 5 8.92 -7.48 3.09
C ILE A 5 8.84 -6.80 1.73
N THR A 6 7.85 -5.93 1.52
CA THR A 6 7.79 -5.07 0.34
C THR A 6 7.87 -3.60 0.75
N LEU A 7 8.61 -2.82 -0.03
CA LEU A 7 8.71 -1.37 0.10
C LEU A 7 8.13 -0.77 -1.17
N ILE A 8 7.05 -0.01 -1.03
CA ILE A 8 6.24 0.49 -2.13
C ILE A 8 6.48 1.99 -2.27
N ASP A 9 7.01 2.36 -3.42
CA ASP A 9 7.22 3.73 -3.86
C ASP A 9 7.12 3.76 -5.39
N THR A 10 5.92 3.98 -5.90
CA THR A 10 5.60 3.93 -7.32
C THR A 10 4.43 4.85 -7.65
N PRO A 11 4.50 5.66 -8.73
CA PRO A 11 3.35 6.41 -9.23
C PRO A 11 2.31 5.49 -9.89
N GLY A 12 2.66 4.23 -10.17
CA GLY A 12 1.81 3.24 -10.81
C GLY A 12 2.60 2.30 -11.73
N ALA A 13 1.90 1.29 -12.25
CA ALA A 13 2.48 0.44 -13.29
C ALA A 13 2.73 1.26 -14.57
N TYR A 14 3.82 0.97 -15.28
CA TYR A 14 4.25 1.77 -16.42
C TYR A 14 3.24 1.70 -17.59
N PRO A 15 2.61 2.81 -18.00
CA PRO A 15 1.53 2.79 -19.01
C PRO A 15 2.09 2.80 -20.44
N GLY A 16 2.85 1.77 -20.81
CA GLY A 16 3.50 1.65 -22.12
C GLY A 16 2.90 0.55 -23.00
N VAL A 17 2.89 0.77 -24.32
CA VAL A 17 2.42 -0.22 -25.32
C VAL A 17 3.15 -1.57 -25.15
N ASP A 18 4.45 -1.50 -24.89
CA ASP A 18 5.30 -2.65 -24.62
C ASP A 18 4.93 -3.38 -23.32
N ALA A 19 4.47 -2.67 -22.30
CA ALA A 19 4.02 -3.26 -21.05
C ALA A 19 2.69 -3.99 -21.24
N GLU A 20 1.76 -3.39 -21.99
CA GLU A 20 0.49 -4.01 -22.36
C GLU A 20 0.69 -5.25 -23.24
N ALA A 21 1.55 -5.17 -24.25
CA ALA A 21 1.87 -6.30 -25.13
C ALA A 21 2.50 -7.48 -24.38
N ARG A 22 3.13 -7.24 -23.22
CA ARG A 22 3.70 -8.27 -22.34
C ARG A 22 2.77 -8.70 -21.20
N GLY A 23 1.52 -8.23 -21.18
CA GLY A 23 0.52 -8.64 -20.21
C GLY A 23 0.71 -8.03 -18.83
N GLN A 24 0.96 -6.71 -18.73
CA GLN A 24 1.08 -6.00 -17.46
C GLN A 24 -0.07 -6.27 -16.48
N ALA A 25 -1.31 -6.35 -16.98
CA ALA A 25 -2.47 -6.70 -16.16
C ALA A 25 -2.40 -8.12 -15.58
N GLU A 26 -1.93 -9.11 -16.35
CA GLU A 26 -1.71 -10.47 -15.86
C GLU A 26 -0.58 -10.51 -14.83
N ALA A 27 0.51 -9.77 -15.07
CA ALA A 27 1.63 -9.70 -14.15
C ALA A 27 1.21 -9.13 -12.77
N ILE A 28 0.37 -8.09 -12.76
CA ILE A 28 -0.22 -7.53 -11.53
C ILE A 28 -1.13 -8.58 -10.87
N ALA A 29 -2.07 -9.16 -11.60
CA ALA A 29 -3.02 -10.13 -11.07
C ALA A 29 -2.32 -11.36 -10.45
N ARG A 30 -1.30 -11.88 -11.14
CA ARG A 30 -0.50 -13.01 -10.69
C ARG A 30 0.38 -12.68 -9.50
N SER A 31 0.87 -11.43 -9.39
CA SER A 31 1.59 -10.96 -8.20
C SER A 31 0.66 -10.94 -6.98
N ILE A 32 -0.56 -10.41 -7.14
CA ILE A 32 -1.58 -10.42 -6.08
C ILE A 32 -1.94 -11.86 -5.69
N GLU A 33 -2.22 -12.73 -6.67
CA GLU A 33 -2.55 -14.14 -6.41
C GLU A 33 -1.42 -14.85 -5.65
N THR A 34 -0.17 -14.62 -6.07
CA THR A 34 1.02 -15.17 -5.39
C THR A 34 1.07 -14.69 -3.95
N CYS A 35 0.98 -13.38 -3.74
CA CYS A 35 1.01 -12.78 -2.41
C CYS A 35 -0.14 -13.29 -1.53
N VAL A 36 -1.36 -13.43 -2.03
CA VAL A 36 -2.49 -14.02 -1.28
C VAL A 36 -2.25 -15.50 -0.97
N GLY A 37 -1.57 -16.24 -1.85
CA GLY A 37 -1.30 -17.68 -1.73
C GLY A 37 -0.18 -18.07 -0.76
N LEU A 38 0.74 -17.16 -0.45
CA LEU A 38 1.93 -17.44 0.37
C LEU A 38 1.58 -17.84 1.82
N ARG A 39 2.35 -18.79 2.36
CA ARG A 39 2.19 -19.32 3.74
C ARG A 39 3.23 -18.77 4.73
N VAL A 40 3.91 -17.70 4.36
CA VAL A 40 4.88 -16.99 5.21
C VAL A 40 4.33 -15.62 5.59
N PRO A 41 4.84 -14.98 6.67
CA PRO A 41 4.49 -13.61 6.99
C PRO A 41 4.84 -12.68 5.83
N ILE A 42 3.93 -11.76 5.51
CA ILE A 42 4.18 -10.67 4.56
C ILE A 42 3.86 -9.35 5.26
N VAL A 43 4.83 -8.44 5.23
CA VAL A 43 4.67 -7.04 5.67
C VAL A 43 4.95 -6.13 4.49
N SER A 44 4.00 -5.29 4.12
CA SER A 44 4.17 -4.28 3.07
C SER A 44 4.23 -2.90 3.68
N VAL A 45 5.12 -2.04 3.19
CA VAL A 45 5.28 -0.67 3.68
C VAL A 45 5.18 0.29 2.51
N ILE A 46 4.22 1.21 2.54
CA ILE A 46 4.18 2.35 1.62
C ILE A 46 5.12 3.42 2.17
N ILE A 47 6.23 3.67 1.45
CA ILE A 47 7.30 4.59 1.89
C ILE A 47 7.35 5.89 1.08
N GLY A 48 6.49 6.01 0.07
CA GLY A 48 6.38 7.17 -0.80
C GLY A 48 5.04 7.14 -1.51
N GLU A 49 5.04 6.91 -2.82
CA GLU A 49 3.80 6.80 -3.59
C GLU A 49 3.28 5.36 -3.67
N GLY A 50 1.99 5.19 -3.42
CA GLY A 50 1.23 3.96 -3.63
C GLY A 50 0.31 4.13 -4.85
N GLY A 51 0.86 3.97 -6.06
CA GLY A 51 0.09 4.14 -7.28
C GLY A 51 -0.69 2.90 -7.71
N SER A 52 -2.01 2.91 -7.52
CA SER A 52 -2.99 2.03 -8.18
C SER A 52 -2.61 0.53 -8.16
N GLY A 53 -2.90 -0.18 -9.25
CA GLY A 53 -2.58 -1.61 -9.41
C GLY A 53 -1.09 -1.95 -9.29
N GLY A 54 -0.19 -1.00 -9.60
CA GLY A 54 1.25 -1.20 -9.47
C GLY A 54 1.69 -1.35 -8.01
N ALA A 55 1.15 -0.53 -7.12
CA ALA A 55 1.33 -0.66 -5.68
C ALA A 55 0.58 -1.87 -5.12
N MET A 56 -0.67 -2.08 -5.54
CA MET A 56 -1.51 -3.19 -5.08
C MET A 56 -0.90 -4.57 -5.36
N ALA A 57 -0.14 -4.70 -6.45
CA ALA A 57 0.61 -5.91 -6.79
C ALA A 57 1.52 -6.39 -5.65
N LEU A 58 2.01 -5.48 -4.81
CA LEU A 58 2.94 -5.74 -3.70
C LEU A 58 2.31 -5.48 -2.32
N ALA A 59 1.16 -4.80 -2.24
CA ALA A 59 0.49 -4.47 -0.99
C ALA A 59 -0.32 -5.63 -0.39
N ALA A 60 -0.51 -6.73 -1.13
CA ALA A 60 -1.25 -7.91 -0.70
C ALA A 60 -0.56 -8.67 0.46
N ALA A 61 -0.67 -8.14 1.69
CA ALA A 61 0.12 -8.57 2.84
C ALA A 61 -0.73 -8.88 4.09
N ASN A 62 -0.12 -9.54 5.08
CA ASN A 62 -0.76 -9.70 6.39
C ASN A 62 -0.87 -8.34 7.07
N THR A 63 0.24 -7.60 7.09
CA THR A 63 0.32 -6.25 7.66
C THR A 63 0.74 -5.28 6.56
N ILE A 64 0.04 -4.15 6.46
CA ILE A 64 0.25 -3.03 5.55
C ILE A 64 0.51 -1.82 6.43
N LEU A 65 1.74 -1.33 6.36
CA LEU A 65 2.22 -0.15 7.05
C LEU A 65 2.33 0.98 6.04
N MET A 66 2.24 2.22 6.52
CA MET A 66 2.34 3.40 5.65
C MET A 66 3.04 4.52 6.40
N GLN A 67 4.01 5.16 5.76
CA GLN A 67 4.60 6.36 6.34
C GLN A 67 3.59 7.51 6.37
N GLU A 68 3.68 8.36 7.39
CA GLU A 68 2.74 9.44 7.69
C GLU A 68 2.42 10.35 6.48
N HIS A 69 3.42 10.69 5.66
CA HIS A 69 3.26 11.56 4.49
C HIS A 69 3.26 10.79 3.17
N ALA A 70 3.25 9.46 3.20
CA ALA A 70 3.05 8.65 2.00
C ALA A 70 1.61 8.81 1.48
N ILE A 71 1.38 8.43 0.23
CA ILE A 71 0.05 8.40 -0.37
C ILE A 71 -0.27 7.02 -0.92
N TYR A 72 -1.53 6.59 -0.91
CA TYR A 72 -1.95 5.36 -1.57
C TYR A 72 -3.34 5.55 -2.19
N SER A 73 -3.45 5.42 -3.51
CA SER A 73 -4.67 5.74 -4.25
C SER A 73 -4.90 4.81 -5.44
N VAL A 74 -6.16 4.64 -5.83
CA VAL A 74 -6.58 3.90 -7.03
C VAL A 74 -6.23 4.62 -8.33
N ILE A 75 -6.11 5.94 -8.29
CA ILE A 75 -5.77 6.81 -9.43
C ILE A 75 -5.00 8.03 -8.93
N SER A 76 -4.12 8.62 -9.75
CA SER A 76 -3.48 9.88 -9.38
C SER A 76 -4.52 11.00 -9.23
N PRO A 77 -4.30 12.00 -8.35
CA PRO A 77 -5.17 13.16 -8.23
C PRO A 77 -5.41 13.87 -9.56
N GLU A 78 -4.36 13.99 -10.39
CA GLU A 78 -4.42 14.60 -11.73
C GLU A 78 -5.33 13.82 -12.68
N GLY A 79 -5.20 12.49 -12.66
CA GLY A 79 -6.05 11.60 -13.44
C GLY A 79 -7.51 11.74 -13.02
N CYS A 80 -7.78 11.72 -11.72
CA CYS A 80 -9.12 11.89 -11.15
C CYS A 80 -9.74 13.24 -11.53
N ALA A 81 -8.98 14.34 -11.36
CA ALA A 81 -9.40 15.69 -11.69
C ALA A 81 -9.78 15.84 -13.18
N SER A 82 -8.95 15.29 -14.07
CA SER A 82 -9.19 15.32 -15.52
C SER A 82 -10.45 14.55 -15.95
N ILE A 83 -10.86 13.52 -15.20
CA ILE A 83 -12.01 12.68 -15.52
C ILE A 83 -13.30 13.25 -14.91
N LEU A 84 -13.29 13.50 -13.60
CA LEU A 84 -14.50 13.89 -12.86
C LEU A 84 -14.81 15.38 -12.96
N TRP A 85 -13.78 16.24 -12.94
CA TRP A 85 -13.93 17.69 -13.05
C TRP A 85 -13.66 18.21 -14.47
N ARG A 86 -13.10 17.39 -15.36
CA ARG A 86 -12.64 17.81 -16.71
C ARG A 86 -11.65 18.97 -16.66
N ASP A 87 -10.92 19.06 -15.56
CA ASP A 87 -9.97 20.13 -15.28
C ASP A 87 -8.83 19.56 -14.44
N SER A 88 -7.62 19.54 -14.98
CA SER A 88 -6.43 19.04 -14.29
C SER A 88 -5.86 20.00 -13.26
N GLU A 89 -6.40 21.22 -13.13
CA GLU A 89 -6.04 22.13 -12.04
C GLU A 89 -6.80 21.79 -10.74
N LYS A 90 -7.81 20.91 -10.81
CA LYS A 90 -8.64 20.47 -9.68
C LYS A 90 -8.00 19.36 -8.84
N ASN A 91 -6.67 19.30 -8.80
CA ASN A 91 -5.92 18.22 -8.14
C ASN A 91 -6.13 18.20 -6.62
N GLU A 92 -6.19 19.35 -5.97
CA GLU A 92 -6.43 19.43 -4.51
C GLU A 92 -7.82 18.91 -4.14
N ASP A 93 -8.84 19.33 -4.89
CA ASP A 93 -10.23 18.85 -4.72
C ASP A 93 -10.30 17.33 -4.94
N ALA A 94 -9.61 16.82 -5.97
CA ALA A 94 -9.55 15.39 -6.28
C ALA A 94 -8.79 14.59 -5.21
N ALA A 95 -7.65 15.08 -4.73
CA ALA A 95 -6.86 14.41 -3.68
C ALA A 95 -7.67 14.29 -2.37
N ASN A 96 -8.35 15.36 -1.97
CA ASN A 96 -9.22 15.37 -0.79
C ASN A 96 -10.41 14.40 -0.93
N ALA A 97 -10.98 14.29 -2.14
CA ALA A 97 -12.08 13.37 -2.42
C ALA A 97 -11.63 11.90 -2.46
N LEU A 98 -10.39 11.64 -2.89
CA LEU A 98 -9.83 10.29 -3.01
C LEU A 98 -9.46 9.66 -1.67
N LYS A 99 -9.27 10.45 -0.61
CA LYS A 99 -8.99 9.94 0.74
C LYS A 99 -7.73 9.05 0.78
N LEU A 100 -6.65 9.59 0.22
CA LEU A 100 -5.41 8.90 -0.11
C LEU A 100 -4.31 8.99 0.96
N THR A 101 -4.57 9.71 2.06
CA THR A 101 -3.59 9.93 3.14
C THR A 101 -3.51 8.76 4.10
N ALA A 102 -2.42 8.66 4.87
CA ALA A 102 -2.25 7.59 5.84
C ALA A 102 -3.37 7.55 6.89
N ASP A 103 -3.84 8.71 7.37
CA ASP A 103 -4.95 8.81 8.32
C ASP A 103 -6.27 8.32 7.73
N ASP A 104 -6.63 8.79 6.53
CA ASP A 104 -7.86 8.36 5.84
C ASP A 104 -7.89 6.84 5.66
N LEU A 105 -6.77 6.27 5.23
CA LEU A 105 -6.64 4.85 4.92
C LEU A 105 -6.58 3.97 6.17
N LEU A 106 -6.08 4.50 7.28
CA LEU A 106 -6.16 3.82 8.58
C LEU A 106 -7.62 3.76 9.05
N GLU A 107 -8.35 4.87 8.94
CA GLU A 107 -9.77 4.94 9.33
C GLU A 107 -10.64 4.00 8.46
N LEU A 108 -10.36 3.94 7.16
CA LEU A 108 -10.99 3.01 6.22
C LEU A 108 -10.59 1.54 6.44
N GLY A 109 -9.55 1.27 7.23
CA GLY A 109 -9.01 -0.08 7.46
C GLY A 109 -8.28 -0.67 6.25
N VAL A 110 -7.74 0.18 5.37
CA VAL A 110 -6.93 -0.23 4.21
C VAL A 110 -5.48 -0.51 4.65
N ILE A 111 -4.97 0.27 5.61
CA ILE A 111 -3.68 0.04 6.27
C ILE A 111 -3.90 -0.32 7.74
N ASP A 112 -2.91 -0.97 8.38
CA ASP A 112 -3.04 -1.37 9.79
C ASP A 112 -2.36 -0.38 10.75
N LYS A 113 -1.33 0.33 10.29
CA LYS A 113 -0.56 1.24 11.15
C LYS A 113 0.18 2.31 10.34
N ILE A 114 0.18 3.51 10.90
CA ILE A 114 0.96 4.65 10.40
C ILE A 114 2.34 4.64 11.06
N ILE A 115 3.37 4.85 10.24
CA ILE A 115 4.76 5.02 10.67
C ILE A 115 5.05 6.51 10.71
N SER A 116 5.21 7.07 11.90
CA SER A 116 5.54 8.49 12.07
C SER A 116 6.86 8.85 11.39
N GLU A 117 6.91 10.02 10.79
CA GLU A 117 8.12 10.55 10.18
C GLU A 117 8.83 11.56 11.10
N PRO A 118 10.13 11.82 10.87
CA PRO A 118 10.81 12.93 11.52
C PRO A 118 10.11 14.26 11.25
N ILE A 119 10.29 15.23 12.15
CA ILE A 119 9.76 16.58 11.96
C ILE A 119 10.20 17.14 10.61
N GLY A 120 9.22 17.52 9.79
CA GLY A 120 9.41 18.03 8.43
C GLY A 120 9.58 16.96 7.35
N GLY A 121 9.32 15.68 7.66
CA GLY A 121 9.29 14.54 6.73
C GLY A 121 10.55 13.67 6.73
N ALA A 122 10.43 12.46 6.19
CA ALA A 122 11.47 11.41 6.16
C ALA A 122 12.80 11.89 5.55
N HIS A 123 12.72 12.77 4.56
CA HIS A 123 13.89 13.34 3.89
C HIS A 123 14.75 14.23 4.80
N ARG A 124 14.19 14.80 5.88
CA ARG A 124 14.90 15.68 6.83
C ARG A 124 15.83 14.91 7.75
N ASN A 125 15.50 13.65 8.06
CA ASN A 125 16.35 12.77 8.85
C ASN A 125 16.15 11.31 8.41
N LYS A 126 16.85 10.94 7.34
CA LYS A 126 16.72 9.63 6.70
C LYS A 126 17.06 8.48 7.65
N GLN A 127 18.09 8.66 8.49
CA GLN A 127 18.52 7.63 9.43
C GLN A 127 17.44 7.34 10.47
N ALA A 128 16.80 8.40 11.01
CA ALA A 128 15.67 8.23 11.92
C ALA A 128 14.48 7.56 11.21
N ALA A 129 14.13 7.99 10.00
CA ALA A 129 13.04 7.39 9.23
C ALA A 129 13.27 5.89 8.96
N ILE A 130 14.48 5.51 8.53
CA ILE A 130 14.87 4.11 8.30
C ILE A 130 14.77 3.31 9.61
N ALA A 131 15.24 3.87 10.73
CA ALA A 131 15.15 3.21 12.03
C ALA A 131 13.69 2.98 12.44
N THR A 132 12.82 3.99 12.33
CA THR A 132 11.40 3.86 12.66
C THR A 132 10.70 2.83 11.78
N VAL A 133 10.96 2.84 10.47
CA VAL A 133 10.43 1.82 9.54
C VAL A 133 10.93 0.42 9.92
N GLY A 134 12.23 0.28 10.18
CA GLY A 134 12.84 -1.00 10.59
C GLY A 134 12.20 -1.57 11.85
N THR A 135 12.10 -0.78 12.91
CA THR A 135 11.46 -1.19 14.17
C THR A 135 10.00 -1.56 13.96
N THR A 136 9.24 -0.79 13.16
CA THR A 136 7.82 -1.11 12.93
C THR A 136 7.64 -2.40 12.13
N ILE A 137 8.55 -2.69 11.18
CA ILE A 137 8.57 -3.97 10.47
C ILE A 137 8.90 -5.12 11.43
N GLU A 138 9.89 -4.94 12.32
CA GLU A 138 10.27 -5.94 13.33
C GLU A 138 9.10 -6.28 14.26
N ASP A 139 8.40 -5.26 14.77
CA ASP A 139 7.21 -5.43 15.60
C ASP A 139 6.12 -6.22 14.86
N ALA A 140 5.81 -5.81 13.62
CA ALA A 140 4.81 -6.48 12.80
C ALA A 140 5.18 -7.94 12.49
N LEU A 141 6.46 -8.23 12.24
CA LEU A 141 6.94 -9.60 12.03
C LEU A 141 6.89 -10.43 13.32
N ALA A 142 7.16 -9.82 14.48
CA ALA A 142 7.07 -10.49 15.77
C ALA A 142 5.63 -10.92 16.07
N GLU A 143 4.63 -10.09 15.76
CA GLU A 143 3.21 -10.41 15.89
C GLU A 143 2.76 -11.57 14.99
N LEU A 144 3.39 -11.70 13.81
CA LEU A 144 3.10 -12.78 12.86
C LEU A 144 3.93 -14.05 13.11
N SER A 145 4.95 -13.96 13.96
CA SER A 145 5.88 -15.05 14.23
C SER A 145 5.19 -16.21 14.96
N GLY A 146 5.53 -17.44 14.57
CA GLY A 146 4.96 -18.65 15.17
C GLY A 146 3.52 -18.97 14.76
N ILE A 147 2.83 -18.10 14.00
CA ILE A 147 1.53 -18.40 13.43
C ILE A 147 1.69 -19.43 12.31
N ASP A 148 0.83 -20.45 12.30
CA ASP A 148 0.81 -21.45 11.24
C ASP A 148 0.58 -20.81 9.85
N GLY A 149 1.31 -21.31 8.85
CA GLY A 149 1.28 -20.75 7.50
C GLY A 149 -0.08 -20.84 6.81
N SER A 150 -0.92 -21.82 7.14
CA SER A 150 -2.29 -21.88 6.63
C SER A 150 -3.17 -20.80 7.27
N ILE A 151 -2.97 -20.51 8.55
CA ILE A 151 -3.66 -19.43 9.25
C ILE A 151 -3.23 -18.07 8.70
N LEU A 152 -1.92 -17.84 8.46
CA LEU A 152 -1.41 -16.61 7.85
C LEU A 152 -2.04 -16.35 6.48
N LYS A 153 -2.17 -17.39 5.66
CA LYS A 153 -2.84 -17.33 4.35
C LYS A 153 -4.31 -16.96 4.49
N THR A 154 -5.03 -17.65 5.39
CA THR A 154 -6.47 -17.41 5.62
C THR A 154 -6.73 -15.99 6.11
N ARG A 155 -5.99 -15.54 7.14
CA ARG A 155 -6.11 -14.17 7.67
C ARG A 155 -5.87 -13.10 6.61
N ARG A 156 -4.86 -13.30 5.75
CA ARG A 156 -4.59 -12.39 4.64
C ARG A 156 -5.79 -12.32 3.70
N ARG A 157 -6.34 -13.47 3.29
CA ARG A 157 -7.50 -13.52 2.40
C ARG A 157 -8.73 -12.86 3.02
N GLU A 158 -9.02 -13.14 4.29
CA GLU A 158 -10.16 -12.57 5.01
C GLU A 158 -10.06 -11.05 5.10
N LYS A 159 -8.88 -10.53 5.49
CA LYS A 159 -8.60 -9.09 5.51
C LYS A 159 -8.99 -8.40 4.19
N PHE A 160 -8.56 -8.93 3.05
CA PHE A 160 -8.89 -8.33 1.75
C PHE A 160 -10.36 -8.49 1.34
N LEU A 161 -11.07 -9.50 1.85
CA LEU A 161 -12.52 -9.65 1.63
C LEU A 161 -13.35 -8.70 2.51
N GLU A 162 -12.82 -8.32 3.68
CA GLU A 162 -13.46 -7.39 4.61
C GLU A 162 -13.23 -5.92 4.23
N MET A 163 -12.15 -5.61 3.51
CA MET A 163 -11.87 -4.27 3.01
C MET A 163 -13.05 -3.74 2.16
N GLY A 164 -13.44 -2.48 2.41
CA GLY A 164 -14.59 -1.85 1.76
C GLY A 164 -15.93 -2.04 2.48
N SER A 165 -15.97 -2.80 3.57
CA SER A 165 -17.15 -2.89 4.44
C SER A 165 -17.35 -1.65 5.33
N LYS A 166 -16.29 -0.87 5.55
CA LYS A 166 -16.30 0.40 6.28
C LYS A 166 -16.26 1.57 5.30
N GLY A 167 -17.09 2.58 5.53
CA GLY A 167 -17.01 3.88 4.85
C GLY A 167 -16.61 4.97 5.84
N LEU A 168 -16.13 6.10 5.33
CA LEU A 168 -15.95 7.32 6.12
C LEU A 168 -17.32 7.99 6.30
N SER A 169 -17.62 8.42 7.53
CA SER A 169 -18.84 9.14 7.88
C SER A 169 -18.75 10.63 7.62
#